data_AF-A0A068UN04-F1
#
_entry.id   AF-A0A068UN04-F1
#
_cell.length_a   1.000
_cell.length_b   1.000
_cell.length_c   1.000
_cell.angle_alpha   90.00
_cell.angle_beta   90.00
_cell.angle_gamma   90.00
#
_symmetry.space_group_name_H-M   'P 1'
#
loop_
_entity.id
_entity.type
_entity.pdbx_description
1 polymer ?
#
loop_
_entity_poly.entity_id
_entity_poly.type
_entity_poly.pdbx_seq_one_letter_code
_entity_poly.pdbx_strand_id
1 'polypeptide(L)'
;MELIPGLPNDVAIECLIRVPFSQISKAASVSKNWKAEIQLPEFRQRRKAAGFTQPLIAMTRADINLNEHIRDDDDGGARRLHHYLLKICDPERRFWYEVPSIPGFSKGVPMFCQVAGVGTNLVVIGGYDPVSWKTLNSVFIYDFLTATWRDGAAMPGGQRSFFGSASDGDHRILVAGGHDGNKNALASAMMYDVAKNEWVVLRDMARERDECKCIFHRGRFHVVGGYCTDRQGDFESSAEALELDDVDGWKWDELENIHEMDLALTKIEVPGGHSDTVHVQSCCYLEV
;
A
#
# COMPACT_ATOMS: atom_id res chain seq x y z
N MET A 1 24.50 -16.01 21.82
CA MET A 1 25.11 -16.85 20.76
C MET A 1 25.79 -15.93 19.77
N GLU A 2 26.89 -16.38 19.17
CA GLU A 2 27.59 -15.62 18.13
C GLU A 2 26.78 -15.63 16.83
N LEU A 3 26.75 -14.48 16.15
CA LEU A 3 26.16 -14.36 14.81
C LEU A 3 27.07 -14.95 13.75
N ILE A 4 28.35 -14.58 13.77
CA ILE A 4 29.39 -15.11 12.88
C ILE A 4 30.50 -15.69 13.75
N PRO A 5 30.81 -16.98 13.64
CA PRO A 5 31.85 -17.60 14.46
C PRO A 5 33.18 -16.86 14.37
N GLY A 6 33.73 -16.46 15.51
CA GLY A 6 35.00 -15.76 15.59
C GLY A 6 34.96 -14.25 15.29
N LEU A 7 33.78 -13.67 15.09
CA LEU A 7 33.59 -12.21 15.04
C LEU A 7 32.76 -11.70 16.22
N PRO A 8 33.10 -10.54 16.79
CA PRO A 8 32.21 -9.81 17.68
C PRO A 8 30.84 -9.55 17.04
N ASN A 9 29.77 -9.62 17.83
CA ASN A 9 28.40 -9.51 17.31
C ASN A 9 28.10 -8.13 16.71
N ASP A 10 28.69 -7.06 17.23
CA ASP A 10 28.60 -5.71 16.66
C ASP A 10 29.18 -5.67 15.23
N VAL A 11 30.36 -6.25 15.01
CA VAL A 11 30.97 -6.38 13.68
C VAL A 11 30.12 -7.26 12.76
N ALA A 12 29.57 -8.36 13.28
CA ALA A 12 28.67 -9.20 12.51
C ALA A 12 27.41 -8.45 12.06
N ILE A 13 26.80 -7.64 12.93
CA ILE A 13 25.64 -6.82 12.60
C ILE A 13 26.02 -5.77 11.54
N GLU A 14 27.19 -5.14 11.65
CA GLU A 14 27.71 -4.24 10.62
C GLU A 14 27.79 -4.94 9.24
N CYS A 15 28.22 -6.20 9.20
CA CYS A 15 28.17 -6.96 7.94
C CYS A 15 26.72 -7.17 7.44
N LEU A 16 25.80 -7.54 8.33
CA LEU A 16 24.41 -7.83 7.97
C LEU A 16 23.66 -6.58 7.47
N ILE A 17 23.83 -5.42 8.10
CA ILE A 17 23.13 -4.19 7.69
C ILE A 17 23.55 -3.70 6.30
N ARG A 18 24.68 -4.17 5.76
CA ARG A 18 25.16 -3.82 4.41
C ARG A 18 24.59 -4.71 3.31
N VAL A 19 23.90 -5.78 3.66
CA VAL A 19 23.26 -6.68 2.68
C VAL A 19 22.13 -5.91 1.98
N PRO A 20 22.09 -5.87 0.63
CA PRO A 20 21.01 -5.19 -0.10
C PRO A 20 19.68 -5.90 0.13
N PHE A 21 18.55 -5.17 0.11
CA PHE A 21 17.24 -5.74 0.48
C PHE A 21 16.90 -7.02 -0.30
N SER A 22 17.23 -7.05 -1.60
CA SER A 22 17.04 -8.21 -2.48
C SER A 22 17.76 -9.50 -2.06
N GLN A 23 18.74 -9.43 -1.16
CA GLN A 23 19.47 -10.58 -0.62
C GLN A 23 19.25 -10.79 0.89
N ILE A 24 18.49 -9.91 1.56
CA ILE A 24 18.26 -10.02 3.01
C ILE A 24 17.56 -11.33 3.35
N SER A 25 16.57 -11.75 2.56
CA SER A 25 15.89 -13.04 2.78
C SER A 25 16.82 -14.24 2.66
N LYS A 26 17.82 -14.17 1.79
CA LYS A 26 18.87 -15.20 1.68
C LYS A 26 19.85 -15.14 2.85
N ALA A 27 20.19 -13.94 3.34
CA ALA A 27 20.99 -13.81 4.56
C ALA A 27 20.23 -14.40 5.77
N ALA A 28 18.95 -14.09 5.90
CA ALA A 28 18.10 -14.62 6.97
C ALA A 28 17.97 -16.16 6.92
N SER A 29 18.14 -16.80 5.76
CA SER A 29 18.08 -18.27 5.65
C SER A 29 19.38 -18.97 6.08
N VAL A 30 20.50 -18.24 6.25
CA VAL A 30 21.80 -18.80 6.64
C VAL A 30 21.76 -19.40 8.05
N SER A 31 21.12 -18.73 9.01
CA SER A 31 21.01 -19.23 10.39
C SER A 31 19.81 -18.64 11.14
N LYS A 32 19.36 -19.37 12.18
CA LYS A 32 18.29 -18.89 13.07
C LYS A 32 18.65 -17.59 13.79
N ASN A 33 19.93 -17.39 14.13
CA ASN A 33 20.39 -16.19 14.81
C ASN A 33 20.38 -14.97 13.88
N TRP A 34 20.82 -15.13 12.63
CA TRP A 34 20.74 -14.06 11.62
C TRP A 34 19.29 -13.70 11.33
N LYS A 35 18.42 -14.70 11.18
CA LYS A 35 16.98 -14.47 11.02
C LYS A 35 16.41 -13.65 12.17
N ALA A 36 16.70 -14.06 13.41
CA ALA A 36 16.22 -13.36 14.60
C ALA A 36 16.72 -11.91 14.63
N GLU A 37 18.01 -11.68 14.36
CA GLU A 37 18.60 -10.33 14.33
C GLU A 37 17.99 -9.46 13.23
N ILE A 38 17.85 -9.97 12.01
CA ILE A 38 17.29 -9.23 10.86
C ILE A 38 15.84 -8.82 11.10
N GLN A 39 15.07 -9.63 11.85
CA GLN A 39 13.67 -9.37 12.15
C GLN A 39 13.46 -8.36 13.30
N LEU A 40 14.53 -7.93 13.97
CA LEU A 40 14.43 -6.92 15.02
C LEU A 40 14.15 -5.53 14.42
N PRO A 41 13.27 -4.71 15.03
CA PRO A 41 13.07 -3.31 14.62
C PRO A 41 14.37 -2.51 14.57
N GLU A 42 15.30 -2.79 15.50
CA GLU A 42 16.61 -2.17 15.59
C GLU A 42 17.47 -2.42 14.35
N PHE A 43 17.28 -3.54 13.65
CA PHE A 43 18.02 -3.83 12.43
C PHE A 43 17.70 -2.82 11.32
N ARG A 44 16.42 -2.52 11.11
CA ARG A 44 15.98 -1.47 10.18
C ARG A 44 16.48 -0.10 10.61
N GLN A 45 16.39 0.23 11.90
CA GLN A 45 16.87 1.51 12.42
C GLN A 45 18.38 1.69 12.18
N ARG A 46 19.19 0.65 12.40
CA ARG A 46 20.63 0.67 12.13
C ARG A 46 20.94 0.81 10.64
N ARG A 47 20.24 0.07 9.78
CA ARG A 47 20.37 0.21 8.32
C ARG A 47 20.09 1.65 7.89
N LYS A 48 19.02 2.24 8.40
CA LYS A 48 18.63 3.63 8.10
C LYS A 48 19.68 4.63 8.61
N ALA A 49 20.12 4.50 9.86
CA ALA A 49 21.14 5.36 10.45
C ALA A 49 22.50 5.29 9.72
N ALA A 50 22.83 4.12 9.18
CA ALA A 50 24.06 3.91 8.41
C ALA A 50 23.91 4.24 6.91
N GLY A 51 22.71 4.63 6.44
CA GLY A 51 22.47 4.95 5.03
C GLY A 51 22.47 3.74 4.10
N PHE A 52 22.16 2.54 4.61
CA PHE A 52 22.08 1.30 3.84
C PHE A 52 20.65 0.88 3.49
N THR A 53 19.66 1.68 3.85
CA THR A 53 18.29 1.54 3.35
C THR A 53 18.22 1.90 1.87
N GLN A 54 17.28 1.28 1.16
CA GLN A 54 17.07 1.51 -0.27
C GLN A 54 15.69 2.12 -0.50
N PRO A 55 15.59 3.26 -1.22
CA PRO A 55 14.31 3.80 -1.64
C PRO A 55 13.69 2.92 -2.72
N LEU A 56 12.43 2.55 -2.53
CA LEU A 56 11.67 1.75 -3.48
C LEU A 56 10.33 2.42 -3.78
N ILE A 57 9.87 2.24 -5.02
CA ILE A 57 8.54 2.64 -5.45
C ILE A 57 7.79 1.37 -5.84
N ALA A 58 6.73 1.05 -5.11
CA ALA A 58 5.79 0.01 -5.49
C ALA A 58 4.66 0.60 -6.32
N MET A 59 4.30 -0.03 -7.42
CA MET A 59 3.22 0.43 -8.29
C MET A 59 2.40 -0.72 -8.84
N THR A 60 1.09 -0.51 -8.92
CA THR A 60 0.16 -1.39 -9.61
C THR A 60 -0.17 -0.78 -10.97
N ARG A 61 0.10 -1.53 -12.04
CA ARG A 61 -0.11 -1.07 -13.42
C ARG A 61 -0.94 -2.06 -14.20
N ALA A 62 -1.78 -1.55 -15.10
CA ALA A 62 -2.47 -2.41 -16.05
C ALA A 62 -1.44 -3.12 -16.96
N ASP A 63 -1.62 -4.42 -17.17
CA ASP A 63 -0.92 -5.17 -18.20
C ASP A 63 -1.79 -5.26 -19.46
N ILE A 64 -1.40 -4.47 -20.47
CA ILE A 64 -2.08 -4.38 -21.76
C ILE A 64 -1.79 -5.58 -22.67
N ASN A 65 -0.79 -6.40 -22.33
CA ASN A 65 -0.37 -7.55 -23.15
C ASN A 65 -1.10 -8.85 -22.77
N LEU A 66 -1.71 -8.91 -21.59
CA LEU A 66 -2.52 -10.05 -21.14
C LEU A 66 -3.99 -9.85 -21.53
N ASN A 67 -4.27 -9.90 -22.84
CA ASN A 67 -5.64 -9.93 -23.37
C ASN A 67 -6.20 -11.36 -23.28
N GLU A 68 -6.47 -11.81 -22.05
CA GLU A 68 -7.17 -13.06 -21.81
C GLU A 68 -8.68 -12.80 -21.77
N HIS A 69 -9.44 -13.71 -22.39
CA HIS A 69 -10.89 -13.66 -22.43
C HIS A 69 -11.46 -14.85 -21.67
N ILE A 70 -12.42 -14.60 -20.78
CA ILE A 70 -13.28 -15.64 -20.23
C ILE A 70 -14.54 -15.70 -21.10
N ARG A 71 -14.90 -16.90 -21.57
CA ARG A 71 -16.20 -17.14 -22.21
C ARG A 71 -17.21 -17.34 -21.07
N ASP A 72 -18.20 -16.46 -20.98
CA ASP A 72 -19.34 -16.73 -20.11
C ASP A 72 -20.22 -17.78 -20.82
N ASP A 73 -20.44 -18.92 -20.17
CA ASP A 73 -21.25 -20.03 -20.72
C ASP A 73 -22.74 -19.66 -20.87
N ASP A 74 -23.20 -18.59 -20.23
CA ASP A 74 -24.62 -18.21 -20.15
C ASP A 74 -25.07 -17.09 -21.12
N ASP A 75 -24.16 -16.33 -21.77
CA ASP A 75 -24.58 -15.20 -22.64
C ASP A 75 -23.69 -14.98 -23.90
N GLY A 76 -22.79 -15.91 -24.23
CA GLY A 76 -22.00 -15.85 -25.48
C GLY A 76 -21.04 -14.65 -25.62
N GLY A 77 -20.99 -13.75 -24.63
CA GLY A 77 -20.07 -12.63 -24.54
C GLY A 77 -18.72 -13.06 -23.96
N ALA A 78 -17.64 -12.71 -24.65
CA ALA A 78 -16.29 -12.84 -24.10
C ALA A 78 -16.00 -11.65 -23.18
N ARG A 79 -15.81 -11.88 -21.87
CA ARG A 79 -15.35 -10.84 -20.93
C ARG A 79 -13.83 -10.72 -20.99
N ARG A 80 -13.32 -9.50 -21.16
CA ARG A 80 -11.88 -9.20 -21.14
C ARG A 80 -11.39 -9.14 -19.69
N LEU A 81 -10.34 -9.90 -19.39
CA LEU A 81 -9.67 -9.83 -18.09
C LEU A 81 -8.70 -8.64 -18.06
N HIS A 82 -8.83 -7.79 -17.04
CA HIS A 82 -7.88 -6.74 -16.76
C HIS A 82 -6.91 -7.22 -15.68
N HIS A 83 -5.66 -7.49 -16.07
CA HIS A 83 -4.61 -7.85 -15.13
C HIS A 83 -3.87 -6.61 -14.67
N TYR A 84 -3.76 -6.43 -13.35
CA TYR A 84 -2.88 -5.42 -12.77
C TYR A 84 -1.66 -6.10 -12.18
N LEU A 85 -0.47 -5.63 -12.53
CA LEU A 85 0.79 -6.17 -12.03
C LEU A 85 1.36 -5.26 -10.96
N LEU A 86 1.83 -5.85 -9.88
CA LEU A 86 2.68 -5.18 -8.91
C LEU A 86 4.13 -5.19 -9.41
N LYS A 87 4.72 -4.00 -9.52
CA LYS A 87 6.13 -3.81 -9.88
C LYS A 87 6.82 -2.96 -8.83
N ILE A 88 8.07 -3.32 -8.51
CA ILE A 88 8.91 -2.58 -7.58
C ILE A 88 10.05 -1.94 -8.36
N CYS A 89 10.22 -0.64 -8.23
CA CYS A 89 11.30 0.12 -8.85
C CYS A 89 12.27 0.62 -7.78
N ASP A 90 13.56 0.41 -8.01
CA ASP A 90 14.61 1.18 -7.36
C ASP A 90 14.97 2.34 -8.30
N PRO A 91 14.53 3.57 -7.99
CA PRO A 91 14.69 4.72 -8.87
C PRO A 91 16.16 5.16 -8.98
N GLU A 92 16.98 4.91 -7.95
CA GLU A 92 18.39 5.28 -7.94
C GLU A 92 19.20 4.36 -8.86
N ARG A 93 18.95 3.05 -8.75
CA ARG A 93 19.60 2.03 -9.59
C ARG A 93 18.95 1.86 -10.95
N ARG A 94 17.78 2.47 -11.17
CA ARG A 94 16.94 2.33 -12.36
C ARG A 94 16.67 0.86 -12.69
N PHE A 95 16.39 0.09 -11.64
CA PHE A 95 16.19 -1.35 -11.73
C PHE A 95 14.79 -1.74 -11.26
N TRP A 96 14.22 -2.73 -11.91
CA TRP A 96 12.90 -3.26 -11.59
C TRP A 96 13.02 -4.63 -10.94
N TYR A 97 12.38 -4.78 -9.79
CA TYR A 97 12.29 -6.03 -9.07
C TYR A 97 10.93 -6.67 -9.28
N GLU A 98 10.94 -8.00 -9.36
CA GLU A 98 9.73 -8.80 -9.33
C GLU A 98 9.43 -9.23 -7.90
N VAL A 99 8.14 -9.21 -7.56
CA VAL A 99 7.63 -9.71 -6.29
C VAL A 99 6.86 -10.99 -6.59
N PRO A 100 6.95 -12.03 -5.73
CA PRO A 100 6.12 -13.21 -5.88
C PRO A 100 4.63 -12.84 -6.01
N SER A 101 3.85 -13.66 -6.70
CA SER A 101 2.39 -13.45 -6.75
C SER A 101 1.78 -13.51 -5.36
N ILE A 102 0.73 -12.73 -5.16
CA ILE A 102 -0.09 -12.80 -3.95
C ILE A 102 -0.74 -14.20 -3.87
N PRO A 103 -0.72 -14.88 -2.71
CA PRO A 103 -1.43 -16.15 -2.53
C PRO A 103 -2.90 -16.05 -2.97
N GLY A 104 -3.37 -17.03 -3.75
CA GLY A 104 -4.73 -17.02 -4.31
C GLY A 104 -4.89 -16.23 -5.62
N PHE A 105 -3.90 -15.42 -6.01
CA PHE A 105 -3.89 -14.73 -7.31
C PHE A 105 -2.83 -15.39 -8.21
N SER A 106 -3.29 -16.08 -9.26
CA SER A 106 -2.40 -16.74 -10.22
C SER A 106 -1.55 -15.72 -11.00
N LYS A 107 -2.11 -14.54 -11.28
CA LYS A 107 -1.44 -13.40 -11.92
C LYS A 107 -1.92 -12.09 -11.31
N GLY A 108 -0.96 -11.20 -11.00
CA GLY A 108 -1.25 -9.82 -10.66
C GLY A 108 -1.78 -9.58 -9.25
N VAL A 109 -2.55 -8.50 -9.11
CA VAL A 109 -3.15 -8.01 -7.87
C VAL A 109 -4.62 -7.65 -8.10
N PRO A 110 -5.43 -7.49 -7.04
CA PRO A 110 -6.81 -7.03 -7.21
C PRO A 110 -6.90 -5.69 -7.95
N MET A 111 -7.94 -5.54 -8.78
CA MET A 111 -8.19 -4.30 -9.50
C MET A 111 -8.61 -3.21 -8.52
N PHE A 112 -8.18 -1.98 -8.74
CA PHE A 112 -8.44 -0.83 -7.87
C PHE A 112 -8.04 -1.00 -6.39
N CYS A 113 -7.24 -2.01 -6.04
CA CYS A 113 -6.58 -2.10 -4.73
C CYS A 113 -5.72 -0.88 -4.43
N GLN A 114 -5.62 -0.58 -3.15
CA GLN A 114 -4.67 0.36 -2.61
C GLN A 114 -3.35 -0.34 -2.27
N VAL A 115 -2.23 0.37 -2.42
CA VAL A 115 -0.91 -0.10 -1.97
C VAL A 115 -0.25 0.90 -1.05
N ALA A 116 0.37 0.41 0.03
CA ALA A 116 1.05 1.26 1.01
C ALA A 116 2.31 0.59 1.57
N GLY A 117 3.37 1.38 1.76
CA GLY A 117 4.61 0.96 2.41
C GLY A 117 4.57 1.24 3.92
N VAL A 118 4.88 0.25 4.75
CA VAL A 118 4.87 0.36 6.22
C VAL A 118 6.08 -0.37 6.77
N GLY A 119 7.05 0.36 7.31
CA GLY A 119 8.28 -0.27 7.77
C GLY A 119 9.02 -0.95 6.60
N THR A 120 9.27 -2.26 6.73
CA THR A 120 9.79 -3.11 5.66
C THR A 120 8.71 -3.89 4.90
N ASN A 121 7.44 -3.55 5.12
CA ASN A 121 6.31 -4.24 4.52
C ASN A 121 5.71 -3.41 3.39
N LEU A 122 5.27 -4.11 2.34
CA LEU A 122 4.31 -3.59 1.37
C LEU A 122 2.95 -4.22 1.66
N VAL A 123 1.90 -3.39 1.73
CA VAL A 123 0.54 -3.83 2.00
C VAL A 123 -0.34 -3.54 0.81
N VAL A 124 -1.14 -4.52 0.41
CA VAL A 124 -2.15 -4.44 -0.65
C VAL A 124 -3.53 -4.60 -0.02
N ILE A 125 -4.43 -3.64 -0.22
CA ILE A 125 -5.71 -3.57 0.48
C ILE A 125 -6.87 -3.45 -0.50
N GLY A 126 -7.85 -4.32 -0.33
CA GLY A 126 -9.16 -4.26 -0.98
C GLY A 126 -9.10 -4.28 -2.51
N GLY A 127 -10.02 -3.56 -3.13
CA GLY A 127 -10.21 -3.55 -4.59
C GLY A 127 -11.24 -4.59 -5.04
N TYR A 128 -11.08 -5.10 -6.25
CA TYR A 128 -11.97 -6.07 -6.86
C TYR A 128 -11.20 -7.30 -7.33
N ASP A 129 -11.84 -8.45 -7.15
CA ASP A 129 -11.38 -9.68 -7.77
C ASP A 129 -11.43 -9.54 -9.31
N PRO A 130 -10.32 -9.77 -10.04
CA PRO A 130 -10.23 -9.52 -11.47
C PRO A 130 -11.11 -10.45 -12.33
N VAL A 131 -11.59 -11.55 -11.75
CA VAL A 131 -12.41 -12.55 -12.45
C VAL A 131 -13.89 -12.37 -12.13
N SER A 132 -14.23 -12.39 -10.84
CA SER A 132 -15.60 -12.35 -10.34
C SER A 132 -16.16 -10.94 -10.11
N TRP A 133 -15.31 -9.90 -10.20
CA TRP A 133 -15.67 -8.50 -9.95
C TRP A 133 -16.25 -8.23 -8.55
N LYS A 134 -16.07 -9.17 -7.62
CA LYS A 134 -16.49 -9.00 -6.23
C LYS A 134 -15.57 -8.01 -5.54
N THR A 135 -16.16 -7.07 -4.81
CA THR A 135 -15.42 -6.21 -3.89
C THR A 135 -14.71 -7.06 -2.85
N LEU A 136 -13.42 -6.81 -2.67
CA LEU A 136 -12.57 -7.47 -1.69
C LEU A 136 -12.34 -6.56 -0.50
N ASN A 137 -12.32 -7.18 0.68
CA ASN A 137 -11.85 -6.57 1.92
C ASN A 137 -10.53 -7.21 2.39
N SER A 138 -9.90 -8.03 1.57
CA SER A 138 -8.66 -8.73 1.92
C SER A 138 -7.48 -7.77 2.03
N VAL A 139 -6.55 -8.14 2.92
CA VAL A 139 -5.28 -7.43 3.13
C VAL A 139 -4.17 -8.44 2.87
N PHE A 140 -3.21 -8.09 2.01
CA PHE A 140 -2.03 -8.91 1.75
C PHE A 140 -0.78 -8.13 2.11
N ILE A 141 0.13 -8.76 2.85
CA ILE A 141 1.33 -8.10 3.39
C ILE A 141 2.56 -8.85 2.90
N TYR A 142 3.41 -8.16 2.17
CA TYR A 142 4.71 -8.65 1.72
C TYR A 142 5.81 -8.08 2.60
N ASP A 143 6.55 -8.94 3.28
CA ASP A 143 7.73 -8.54 4.05
C ASP A 143 8.99 -8.67 3.18
N PHE A 144 9.68 -7.57 2.93
CA PHE A 144 10.92 -7.57 2.15
C PHE A 144 12.09 -8.27 2.86
N LEU A 145 12.04 -8.41 4.19
CA LEU A 145 13.09 -9.09 4.94
C LEU A 145 13.00 -10.61 4.78
N THR A 146 11.79 -11.16 4.76
CA THR A 146 11.57 -12.61 4.56
C THR A 146 11.30 -12.97 3.10
N ALA A 147 10.98 -11.99 2.26
CA ALA A 147 10.54 -12.15 0.88
C ALA A 147 9.29 -13.04 0.74
N THR A 148 8.35 -12.93 1.68
CA THR A 148 7.13 -13.74 1.71
C THR A 148 5.88 -12.90 1.90
N TRP A 149 4.78 -13.35 1.29
CA TRP A 149 3.44 -12.85 1.58
C TRP A 149 2.82 -13.52 2.80
N ARG A 150 1.96 -12.79 3.48
CA ARG A 150 0.99 -13.31 4.45
C ARG A 150 -0.35 -12.59 4.29
N ASP A 151 -1.41 -13.25 4.69
CA ASP A 151 -2.72 -12.62 4.84
C ASP A 151 -2.72 -11.72 6.07
N GLY A 152 -3.34 -10.55 5.93
CA GLY A 152 -3.73 -9.66 7.02
C GLY A 152 -5.19 -9.86 7.40
N ALA A 153 -5.58 -9.30 8.54
CA ALA A 153 -6.97 -9.23 8.96
C ALA A 153 -7.77 -8.45 7.92
N ALA A 154 -8.89 -9.03 7.49
CA ALA A 154 -9.76 -8.40 6.51
C ALA A 154 -10.35 -7.09 7.05
N MET A 155 -10.51 -6.11 6.16
CA MET A 155 -11.13 -4.83 6.50
C MET A 155 -12.58 -5.05 6.99
N PRO A 156 -12.95 -4.51 8.17
CA PRO A 156 -14.30 -4.64 8.70
C PRO A 156 -15.27 -3.67 8.00
N GLY A 157 -16.57 -3.85 8.26
CA GLY A 157 -17.60 -2.88 7.81
C GLY A 157 -18.24 -3.16 6.45
N GLY A 158 -18.05 -4.36 5.88
CA GLY A 158 -18.72 -4.79 4.65
C GLY A 158 -17.93 -4.46 3.38
N GLN A 159 -18.65 -4.30 2.26
CA GLN A 159 -18.03 -3.95 0.98
C GLN A 159 -17.59 -2.49 0.99
N ARG A 160 -16.34 -2.24 0.60
CA ARG A 160 -15.80 -0.90 0.41
C ARG A 160 -14.88 -0.89 -0.82
N SER A 161 -15.13 0.03 -1.74
CA SER A 161 -14.30 0.24 -2.94
C SER A 161 -13.98 1.72 -3.13
N PHE A 162 -12.97 2.04 -3.94
CA PHE A 162 -12.59 3.41 -4.30
C PHE A 162 -12.27 4.35 -3.12
N PHE A 163 -11.93 3.78 -1.97
CA PHE A 163 -11.44 4.50 -0.81
C PHE A 163 -10.02 5.01 -1.03
N GLY A 164 -9.67 6.09 -0.34
CA GLY A 164 -8.29 6.56 -0.24
C GLY A 164 -7.54 5.84 0.89
N SER A 165 -6.22 5.71 0.75
CA SER A 165 -5.38 5.20 1.83
C SER A 165 -4.04 5.94 1.92
N ALA A 166 -3.46 5.99 3.12
CA ALA A 166 -2.10 6.46 3.32
C ALA A 166 -1.46 5.80 4.54
N SER A 167 -0.13 5.69 4.52
CA SER A 167 0.67 5.12 5.59
C SER A 167 1.42 6.20 6.36
N ASP A 168 1.62 6.02 7.66
CA ASP A 168 2.53 6.84 8.47
C ASP A 168 4.02 6.55 8.17
N GLY A 169 4.29 5.53 7.36
CA GLY A 169 5.62 5.07 6.95
C GLY A 169 6.27 4.08 7.92
N ASP A 170 5.67 3.83 9.08
CA ASP A 170 6.29 3.04 10.14
C ASP A 170 5.45 1.85 10.58
N HIS A 171 4.21 2.06 11.02
CA HIS A 171 3.40 1.02 11.66
C HIS A 171 1.96 0.91 11.17
N ARG A 172 1.39 1.99 10.62
CA ARG A 172 -0.04 2.09 10.41
C ARG A 172 -0.41 2.50 8.99
N ILE A 173 -1.54 1.98 8.53
CA ILE A 173 -2.22 2.43 7.31
C ILE A 173 -3.59 2.93 7.69
N LEU A 174 -3.97 4.08 7.18
CA LEU A 174 -5.30 4.63 7.32
C LEU A 174 -6.04 4.50 6.00
N VAL A 175 -7.32 4.19 6.08
CA VAL A 175 -8.26 4.16 4.95
C VAL A 175 -9.44 5.06 5.26
N ALA A 176 -9.92 5.80 4.28
CA ALA A 176 -11.09 6.67 4.42
C ALA A 176 -11.88 6.76 3.12
N GLY A 177 -13.18 6.99 3.27
CA GLY A 177 -14.06 7.19 2.13
C GLY A 177 -14.27 5.94 1.28
N GLY A 178 -14.52 6.14 -0.01
CA GLY A 178 -14.99 5.12 -0.92
C GLY A 178 -16.50 4.94 -0.85
N HIS A 179 -17.01 3.84 -1.38
CA HIS A 179 -18.44 3.53 -1.36
C HIS A 179 -18.76 2.10 -0.95
N ASP A 180 -19.99 1.88 -0.49
CA ASP A 180 -20.55 0.57 -0.14
C ASP A 180 -21.09 -0.21 -1.35
N GLY A 181 -21.64 -1.41 -1.12
CA GLY A 181 -22.23 -2.24 -2.18
C GLY A 181 -23.44 -1.62 -2.90
N ASN A 182 -24.07 -0.60 -2.30
CA ASN A 182 -25.18 0.16 -2.90
C ASN A 182 -24.68 1.46 -3.56
N LYS A 183 -23.36 1.67 -3.63
CA LYS A 183 -22.70 2.87 -4.15
C LYS A 183 -22.97 4.14 -3.32
N ASN A 184 -23.32 4.00 -2.04
CA ASN A 184 -23.35 5.15 -1.15
C ASN A 184 -21.92 5.51 -0.77
N ALA A 185 -21.56 6.79 -0.91
CA ALA A 185 -20.30 7.31 -0.44
C ALA A 185 -20.18 7.16 1.09
N LEU A 186 -18.96 7.01 1.59
CA LEU A 186 -18.70 6.75 3.00
C LEU A 186 -17.97 7.94 3.64
N ALA A 187 -18.39 8.31 4.85
CA ALA A 187 -17.64 9.23 5.72
C ALA A 187 -16.68 8.49 6.66
N SER A 188 -16.81 7.17 6.76
CA SER A 188 -16.08 6.38 7.74
C SER A 188 -14.62 6.16 7.37
N ALA A 189 -13.79 6.12 8.41
CA ALA A 189 -12.36 5.90 8.33
C ALA A 189 -11.92 4.81 9.31
N MET A 190 -10.83 4.12 8.98
CA MET A 190 -10.26 3.04 9.78
C MET A 190 -8.74 3.09 9.73
N MET A 191 -8.10 2.62 10.79
CA MET A 191 -6.65 2.46 10.89
C MET A 191 -6.31 1.00 11.05
N TYR A 192 -5.28 0.54 10.37
CA TYR A 192 -4.75 -0.80 10.45
C TYR A 192 -3.33 -0.79 11.02
N ASP A 193 -3.12 -1.48 12.14
CA ASP A 193 -1.81 -1.72 12.74
C ASP A 193 -1.22 -2.99 12.10
N VAL A 194 -0.19 -2.83 11.27
CA VAL A 194 0.38 -3.92 10.45
C VAL A 194 1.06 -4.99 11.29
N ALA A 195 1.67 -4.59 12.41
CA ALA A 195 2.38 -5.49 13.31
C ALA A 195 1.40 -6.30 14.17
N LYS A 196 0.37 -5.64 14.71
CA LYS A 196 -0.68 -6.31 15.50
C LYS A 196 -1.66 -7.08 14.64
N ASN A 197 -1.73 -6.79 13.34
CA ASN A 197 -2.69 -7.36 12.42
C ASN A 197 -4.14 -7.03 12.83
N GLU A 198 -4.38 -5.78 13.24
CA GLU A 198 -5.65 -5.35 13.83
C GLU A 198 -6.16 -4.06 13.20
N TRP A 199 -7.48 -3.99 13.02
CA TRP A 199 -8.18 -2.79 12.57
C TRP A 199 -8.79 -2.04 13.77
N VAL A 200 -8.73 -0.73 13.70
CA VAL A 200 -9.39 0.17 14.63
C VAL A 200 -10.27 1.13 13.83
N VAL A 201 -11.55 1.19 14.18
CA VAL A 201 -12.50 2.12 13.57
C VAL A 201 -12.24 3.51 14.13
N LEU A 202 -12.07 4.49 13.23
CA LEU A 202 -11.84 5.89 13.59
C LEU A 202 -13.17 6.65 13.63
N ARG A 203 -13.13 7.91 14.05
CA ARG A 203 -14.27 8.81 13.93
C ARG A 203 -14.58 9.06 12.45
N ASP A 204 -15.86 9.15 12.11
CA ASP A 204 -16.29 9.54 10.76
C ASP A 204 -15.87 10.99 10.45
N MET A 205 -15.54 11.21 9.17
CA MET A 205 -15.35 12.53 8.57
C MET A 205 -16.66 13.33 8.65
N ALA A 206 -16.57 14.65 8.52
CA ALA A 206 -17.72 15.53 8.42
C ALA A 206 -18.50 15.31 7.11
N ARG A 207 -17.82 14.87 6.05
CA ARG A 207 -18.40 14.61 4.73
C ARG A 207 -18.08 13.20 4.25
N GLU A 208 -19.04 12.60 3.56
CA GLU A 208 -18.80 11.38 2.79
C GLU A 208 -18.00 11.68 1.53
N ARG A 209 -17.10 10.77 1.15
CA ARG A 209 -16.17 10.98 0.04
C ARG A 209 -15.90 9.69 -0.72
N ASP A 210 -16.44 9.56 -1.92
CA ASP A 210 -16.07 8.51 -2.86
C ASP A 210 -14.92 8.96 -3.78
N GLU A 211 -14.10 8.01 -4.24
CA GLU A 211 -12.91 8.23 -5.09
C GLU A 211 -11.87 9.25 -4.56
N CYS A 212 -11.93 9.57 -3.26
CA CYS A 212 -10.99 10.50 -2.62
C CYS A 212 -9.54 10.02 -2.67
N LYS A 213 -8.63 10.93 -2.35
CA LYS A 213 -7.20 10.65 -2.22
C LYS A 213 -6.76 10.90 -0.80
N CYS A 214 -5.77 10.13 -0.34
CA CYS A 214 -5.27 10.24 1.02
C CYS A 214 -3.76 10.38 1.04
N ILE A 215 -3.26 11.22 1.95
CA ILE A 215 -1.82 11.42 2.16
C ILE A 215 -1.56 11.57 3.65
N PHE A 216 -0.51 10.92 4.14
CA PHE A 216 0.02 11.17 5.47
C PHE A 216 1.14 12.20 5.36
N HIS A 217 0.98 13.36 6.02
CA HIS A 217 1.92 14.45 5.91
C HIS A 217 2.01 15.20 7.24
N ARG A 218 3.23 15.48 7.71
CA ARG A 218 3.50 16.23 8.96
C ARG A 218 2.70 15.69 10.17
N GLY A 219 2.65 14.36 10.31
CA GLY A 219 1.97 13.70 11.44
C GLY A 219 0.45 13.61 11.31
N ARG A 220 -0.14 14.07 10.20
CA ARG A 220 -1.60 14.08 10.01
C ARG A 220 -2.01 13.29 8.78
N PHE A 221 -3.15 12.62 8.89
CA PHE A 221 -3.79 11.94 7.78
C PHE A 221 -4.78 12.88 7.09
N HIS A 222 -4.54 13.16 5.81
CA HIS A 222 -5.35 14.07 5.03
C HIS A 222 -6.17 13.30 4.01
N VAL A 223 -7.46 13.61 3.90
CA VAL A 223 -8.38 13.07 2.89
C VAL A 223 -8.82 14.23 2.01
N VAL A 224 -8.58 14.08 0.71
CA VAL A 224 -8.69 15.17 -0.27
C VAL A 224 -9.65 14.80 -1.38
N GLY A 225 -10.56 15.73 -1.67
CA GLY A 225 -11.54 15.67 -2.74
C GLY A 225 -12.52 14.51 -2.61
N GLY A 226 -12.86 13.92 -3.74
CA GLY A 226 -13.95 12.96 -3.86
C GLY A 226 -15.30 13.64 -4.01
N TYR A 227 -16.36 12.84 -3.98
CA TYR A 227 -17.74 13.32 -4.12
C TYR A 227 -18.69 12.57 -3.17
N CYS A 228 -19.84 13.18 -2.89
CA CYS A 228 -20.92 12.58 -2.11
C CYS A 228 -21.89 11.79 -3.01
N THR A 229 -22.74 10.97 -2.38
CA THR A 229 -23.68 10.04 -3.02
C THR A 229 -24.64 10.74 -3.97
N ASP A 230 -25.13 11.91 -3.59
CA ASP A 230 -26.10 12.70 -4.37
C ASP A 230 -25.45 13.53 -5.50
N ARG A 231 -24.12 13.60 -5.54
CA ARG A 231 -23.34 14.35 -6.53
C ARG A 231 -22.25 13.49 -7.19
N GLN A 232 -22.60 12.25 -7.53
CA GLN A 232 -21.65 11.30 -8.13
C GLN A 232 -20.90 11.87 -9.34
N GLY A 233 -19.57 11.86 -9.27
CA GLY A 233 -18.67 12.40 -10.30
C GLY A 233 -18.40 13.91 -10.24
N ASP A 234 -19.10 14.66 -9.39
CA ASP A 234 -18.85 16.09 -9.12
C ASP A 234 -17.76 16.23 -8.04
N PHE A 235 -16.50 16.11 -8.44
CA PHE A 235 -15.36 16.13 -7.52
C PHE A 235 -15.22 17.47 -6.81
N GLU A 236 -15.24 17.43 -5.48
CA GLU A 236 -15.03 18.60 -4.64
C GLU A 236 -13.54 18.93 -4.48
N SER A 237 -13.24 20.21 -4.22
CA SER A 237 -11.91 20.67 -3.81
C SER A 237 -11.83 20.85 -2.28
N SER A 238 -12.58 20.06 -1.52
CA SER A 238 -12.59 20.06 -0.04
C SER A 238 -11.64 19.00 0.50
N ALA A 239 -11.10 19.22 1.70
CA ALA A 239 -10.26 18.25 2.38
C ALA A 239 -10.49 18.26 3.88
N GLU A 240 -10.15 17.16 4.53
CA GLU A 240 -10.19 17.00 5.98
C GLU A 240 -8.89 16.38 6.47
N ALA A 241 -8.44 16.76 7.67
CA ALA A 241 -7.24 16.22 8.30
C ALA A 241 -7.55 15.62 9.67
N LEU A 242 -6.87 14.51 9.98
CA LEU A 242 -6.95 13.82 11.26
C LEU A 242 -5.58 13.77 11.94
N GLU A 243 -5.51 14.22 13.19
CA GLU A 243 -4.38 14.01 14.09
C GLU A 243 -4.56 12.70 14.86
N LEU A 244 -3.59 11.78 14.74
CA LEU A 244 -3.69 10.44 15.35
C LEU A 244 -3.35 10.40 16.83
N ASP A 245 -2.52 11.34 17.28
CA ASP A 245 -1.98 11.39 18.65
C ASP A 245 -2.68 12.44 19.51
N ASP A 246 -3.87 12.91 19.09
CA ASP A 246 -4.66 13.86 19.87
C ASP A 246 -5.13 13.21 21.19
N VAL A 247 -4.75 13.84 22.31
CA VAL A 247 -5.09 13.42 23.67
C VAL A 247 -6.59 13.52 23.93
N ASP A 248 -7.30 14.38 23.20
CA ASP A 248 -8.75 14.56 23.30
C ASP A 248 -9.54 13.59 22.41
N GLY A 249 -8.86 12.64 21.76
CA GLY A 249 -9.44 11.69 20.81
C GLY A 249 -9.48 12.21 19.37
N TRP A 250 -9.76 11.33 18.41
CA TRP A 250 -9.67 11.66 16.99
C TRP A 250 -10.72 12.67 16.54
N LYS A 251 -10.26 13.83 16.05
CA LYS A 251 -11.08 14.90 15.47
C LYS A 251 -10.61 15.24 14.06
N TRP A 252 -11.57 15.48 13.19
CA TRP A 252 -11.34 15.92 11.82
C TRP A 252 -11.41 17.44 11.74
N ASP A 253 -10.39 18.04 11.13
CA ASP A 253 -10.34 19.46 10.81
C ASP A 253 -10.63 19.67 9.32
N GLU A 254 -11.60 20.53 9.00
CA GLU A 254 -11.88 20.93 7.61
C GLU A 254 -10.79 21.89 7.11
N LEU A 255 -10.33 21.66 5.88
CA LEU A 255 -9.29 22.46 5.24
C LEU A 255 -9.87 23.20 4.04
N GLU A 256 -9.91 24.54 4.12
CA GLU A 256 -10.50 25.40 3.08
C GLU A 256 -9.53 25.69 1.91
N ASN A 257 -8.20 25.52 2.09
CA ASN A 257 -7.18 25.93 1.11
C ASN A 257 -6.19 24.79 0.76
N ILE A 258 -6.65 23.82 -0.04
CA ILE A 258 -5.81 22.68 -0.48
C ILE A 258 -4.64 23.12 -1.36
N HIS A 259 -4.75 24.26 -2.05
CA HIS A 259 -3.70 24.74 -2.97
C HIS A 259 -2.39 25.14 -2.26
N GLU A 260 -2.44 25.41 -0.95
CA GLU A 260 -1.24 25.67 -0.13
C GLU A 260 -0.63 24.39 0.44
N MET A 261 -1.39 23.30 0.40
CA MET A 261 -0.83 22.00 0.76
C MET A 261 0.02 21.57 -0.43
N ASP A 262 1.34 21.59 -0.25
CA ASP A 262 2.35 21.10 -1.22
C ASP A 262 2.26 19.56 -1.32
N LEU A 263 1.06 19.07 -1.62
CA LEU A 263 0.69 17.68 -1.74
C LEU A 263 0.89 17.30 -3.20
N ALA A 264 2.01 16.65 -3.47
CA ALA A 264 2.16 15.89 -4.71
C ALA A 264 1.15 14.73 -4.68
N LEU A 265 -0.10 14.98 -5.12
CA LEU A 265 -1.02 13.92 -5.51
C LEU A 265 -0.44 13.31 -6.79
N THR A 266 0.28 12.21 -6.64
CA THR A 266 1.07 11.62 -7.71
C THR A 266 0.16 11.10 -8.82
N LYS A 267 -0.12 11.93 -9.82
CA LYS A 267 -0.19 11.44 -11.20
C LYS A 267 1.23 11.11 -11.61
N ILE A 268 1.65 9.86 -11.39
CA ILE A 268 2.87 9.35 -12.02
C ILE A 268 2.52 9.12 -13.49
N GLU A 269 2.68 10.15 -14.31
CA GLU A 269 2.75 9.98 -15.76
C GLU A 269 4.16 9.49 -16.09
N VAL A 270 4.29 8.19 -16.36
CA VAL A 270 5.56 7.63 -16.85
C VAL A 270 5.72 8.07 -18.30
N PRO A 271 6.81 8.75 -18.70
CA PRO A 271 7.00 9.17 -20.08
C PRO A 271 7.19 7.95 -20.99
N GLY A 272 6.11 7.46 -21.60
CA GLY A 272 6.14 6.58 -22.76
C GLY A 272 5.94 7.44 -24.01
N GLY A 273 6.90 7.43 -24.93
CA GLY A 273 6.78 8.18 -26.18
C GLY A 273 5.50 7.79 -26.94
N HIS A 274 4.64 8.77 -27.21
CA HIS A 274 3.60 8.79 -28.25
C HIS A 274 2.92 7.43 -28.56
N SER A 275 2.08 6.94 -27.63
CA SER A 275 0.76 6.31 -27.86
C SER A 275 0.31 5.37 -26.73
N ASP A 276 1.20 4.99 -25.81
CA ASP A 276 0.90 4.02 -24.75
C ASP A 276 0.85 4.69 -23.37
N THR A 277 -0.28 5.30 -23.02
CA THR A 277 -0.51 5.79 -21.66
C THR A 277 -0.54 4.61 -20.69
N VAL A 278 0.49 4.47 -19.86
CA VAL A 278 0.53 3.44 -18.81
C VAL A 278 -0.37 3.89 -17.66
N HIS A 279 -1.49 3.18 -17.47
CA HIS A 279 -2.40 3.44 -16.36
C HIS A 279 -1.85 2.80 -15.06
N VAL A 280 -1.31 3.64 -14.19
CA VAL A 280 -0.99 3.31 -12.80
C VAL A 280 -2.25 3.46 -11.97
N GLN A 281 -2.61 2.42 -11.23
CA GLN A 281 -3.81 2.38 -10.40
C GLN A 281 -3.51 2.89 -8.99
N SER A 282 -2.43 2.41 -8.39
CA SER A 282 -1.97 2.82 -7.06
C SER A 282 -0.44 2.73 -7.02
N CYS A 283 0.18 3.61 -6.25
CA CYS A 283 1.61 3.54 -5.99
C CYS A 283 1.92 3.98 -4.56
N CYS A 284 3.06 3.54 -4.04
CA CYS A 284 3.58 4.02 -2.78
C CYS A 284 5.11 4.02 -2.80
N TYR A 285 5.68 4.87 -1.97
CA TYR A 285 7.10 4.87 -1.64
C TYR A 285 7.32 4.07 -0.36
N LEU A 286 8.44 3.37 -0.28
CA LEU A 286 8.92 2.74 0.94
C LEU A 286 10.45 2.69 0.98
N GLU A 287 10.99 2.48 2.16
CA GLU A 287 12.43 2.47 2.42
C GLU A 287 12.81 1.20 3.22
N VAL A 288 13.66 0.35 2.63
CA VAL A 288 14.00 -1.01 3.12
C VAL A 288 15.49 -1.21 3.41
#